data_AF-A0A7S6MKV9-F1
#
_entry.id   AF-A0A7S6MKV9-F1
#
_cell.length_a   1.000
_cell.length_b   1.000
_cell.length_c   1.000
_cell.angle_alpha   90.00
_cell.angle_beta   90.00
_cell.angle_gamma   90.00
#
_symmetry.space_group_name_H-M   'P 1'
#
loop_
_entity.id
_entity.type
_entity.pdbx_description
1 polymer ?
#
loop_
_entity_poly.entity_id
_entity_poly.type
_entity_poly.pdbx_seq_one_letter_code
_entity_poly.pdbx_strand_id
1 'polypeptide(L)'
;MFYKEALSLIAIVITFAAFIPYIREIFRGSVKPHIFSWVIWGATTLLIFLAQLEDNGGAGTWPIGVSATITIFIAYLAYTKRADVTITRTDWLFFATALLSLPLWYWTSDPLWAVVLLTAIDVAGFGPTVRKAYQFPYSESLLFFALFTLRNVLVMLALENLSVTTLLFPAVMLVICVFMITMIAYRRRVVVA
;
A
#
# COMPACT_ATOMS: atom_id res chain seq x y z
N MET A 1 -1.50 19.48 -18.44
CA MET A 1 -0.80 19.45 -17.14
C MET A 1 -1.77 19.57 -15.97
N PHE A 2 -2.55 20.65 -15.84
CA PHE A 2 -3.43 20.88 -14.67
C PHE A 2 -4.39 19.74 -14.29
N TYR A 3 -4.95 19.00 -15.26
CA TYR A 3 -5.88 17.90 -14.94
C TYR A 3 -5.20 16.73 -14.21
N LYS A 4 -3.93 16.41 -14.51
CA LYS A 4 -3.20 15.32 -13.83
C LYS A 4 -2.89 15.68 -12.38
N GLU A 5 -2.51 16.92 -12.14
CA GLU A 5 -2.33 17.47 -10.79
C GLU A 5 -3.64 17.43 -10.00
N ALA A 6 -4.76 17.84 -10.61
CA ALA A 6 -6.08 17.78 -9.97
C ALA A 6 -6.48 16.33 -9.60
N LEU A 7 -6.29 15.37 -10.52
CA LEU A 7 -6.52 13.95 -10.24
C LEU A 7 -5.65 13.44 -9.10
N SER A 8 -4.38 13.85 -9.06
CA SER A 8 -3.44 13.52 -8.00
C SER A 8 -3.86 14.10 -6.64
N LEU A 9 -4.30 15.36 -6.60
CA LEU A 9 -4.82 15.99 -5.38
C LEU A 9 -6.07 15.27 -4.86
N ILE A 10 -6.99 14.87 -5.74
CA ILE A 10 -8.16 14.08 -5.36
C ILE A 10 -7.71 12.72 -4.80
N ALA A 11 -6.75 12.06 -5.44
CA ALA A 11 -6.18 10.80 -4.95
C ALA A 11 -5.54 10.96 -3.55
N ILE A 12 -4.87 12.08 -3.28
CA ILE A 12 -4.32 12.42 -1.94
C ILE A 12 -5.44 12.60 -0.91
N VAL A 13 -6.52 13.31 -1.25
CA VAL A 13 -7.68 13.46 -0.36
C VAL A 13 -8.28 12.10 -0.01
N ILE A 14 -8.41 11.21 -1.00
CA ILE A 14 -8.90 9.84 -0.77
C ILE A 14 -7.92 9.05 0.13
N THR A 15 -6.61 9.17 -0.10
CA THR A 15 -5.58 8.57 0.76
C THR A 15 -5.78 9.00 2.22
N PHE A 16 -5.96 10.30 2.48
CA PHE A 16 -6.25 10.79 3.83
C PHE A 16 -7.58 10.27 4.38
N ALA A 17 -8.64 10.28 3.58
CA ALA A 17 -9.94 9.78 3.99
C ALA A 17 -9.89 8.29 4.41
N ALA A 18 -9.02 7.50 3.77
CA ALA A 18 -8.83 6.09 4.11
C ALA A 18 -7.95 5.87 5.36
N PHE A 19 -6.89 6.66 5.55
CA PHE A 19 -5.97 6.49 6.68
C PHE A 19 -6.38 7.20 7.97
N ILE A 20 -7.08 8.34 7.90
CA ILE A 20 -7.48 9.12 9.10
C ILE A 20 -8.31 8.27 10.09
N PRO A 21 -9.32 7.49 9.66
CA PRO A 21 -10.07 6.62 10.57
C PRO A 21 -9.16 5.62 11.29
N TYR A 22 -8.23 5.00 10.55
CA TYR A 22 -7.28 4.04 11.11
C TYR A 22 -6.36 4.68 12.16
N ILE A 23 -5.82 5.86 11.86
CA ILE A 23 -4.98 6.63 12.80
C ILE A 23 -5.76 7.00 14.07
N ARG A 24 -7.03 7.41 13.94
CA ARG A 24 -7.89 7.71 15.10
C ARG A 24 -8.08 6.49 16.00
N GLU A 25 -8.28 5.31 15.42
CA GLU A 25 -8.42 4.06 16.18
C GLU A 25 -7.12 3.66 16.90
N ILE A 26 -5.95 3.94 16.32
CA ILE A 26 -4.66 3.78 17.03
C ILE A 26 -4.61 4.69 18.26
N PHE A 27 -4.97 5.97 18.13
CA PHE A 27 -4.97 6.89 19.27
C PHE A 27 -5.96 6.48 20.37
N ARG A 28 -7.09 5.87 20.00
CA ARG A 28 -8.08 5.28 20.92
C ARG A 28 -7.63 3.96 21.55
N GLY A 29 -6.58 3.33 21.02
CA GLY A 29 -6.06 2.04 21.49
C GLY A 29 -6.91 0.83 21.09
N SER A 30 -7.95 1.02 20.26
CA SER A 30 -8.77 -0.06 19.70
C SER A 30 -8.02 -0.88 18.65
N VAL A 31 -7.03 -0.27 17.98
CA VAL A 31 -6.13 -0.92 17.02
C VAL A 31 -4.70 -0.85 17.54
N LYS A 32 -4.04 -2.01 17.58
CA LYS A 32 -2.61 -2.14 17.90
C LYS A 32 -1.84 -2.59 16.66
N PRO A 33 -1.30 -1.65 15.86
CA PRO A 33 -0.56 -1.98 14.65
C PRO A 33 0.70 -2.79 14.96
N HIS A 34 1.01 -3.77 14.13
CA HIS A 34 2.27 -4.50 14.17
C HIS A 34 3.40 -3.64 13.60
N ILE A 35 4.32 -3.20 14.46
CA ILE A 35 5.29 -2.14 14.14
C ILE A 35 6.12 -2.52 12.91
N PHE A 36 6.63 -3.74 12.88
CA PHE A 36 7.57 -4.16 11.84
C PHE A 36 6.91 -4.22 10.45
N SER A 37 5.63 -4.56 10.37
CA SER A 37 4.88 -4.56 9.11
C SER A 37 4.72 -3.13 8.55
N TRP A 38 4.46 -2.15 9.42
CA TRP A 38 4.38 -0.75 8.99
C TRP A 38 5.73 -0.17 8.59
N VAL A 39 6.83 -0.62 9.21
CA VAL A 39 8.19 -0.29 8.76
C VAL A 39 8.46 -0.85 7.37
N ILE A 40 8.12 -2.13 7.12
CA ILE A 40 8.26 -2.73 5.79
C ILE A 40 7.43 -1.97 4.77
N TRP A 41 6.13 -1.75 5.01
CA TRP A 41 5.27 -1.01 4.08
C TRP A 41 5.71 0.43 3.86
N GLY A 42 6.22 1.09 4.90
CA GLY A 42 6.82 2.42 4.79
C GLY A 42 8.04 2.43 3.85
N ALA A 43 8.95 1.48 4.05
CA ALA A 43 10.14 1.35 3.22
C ALA A 43 9.80 0.95 1.79
N THR A 44 8.96 -0.06 1.57
CA THR A 44 8.59 -0.52 0.22
C THR A 44 7.87 0.59 -0.56
N THR A 45 6.88 1.24 0.05
CA THR A 45 6.14 2.33 -0.61
C THR A 45 7.05 3.52 -0.92
N LEU A 46 8.00 3.86 -0.03
CA LEU A 46 8.97 4.93 -0.28
C LEU A 46 9.89 4.58 -1.45
N LEU A 47 10.43 3.36 -1.49
CA LEU A 47 11.30 2.93 -2.59
C LEU A 47 10.56 2.88 -3.93
N ILE A 48 9.31 2.42 -3.94
CA ILE A 48 8.46 2.47 -5.14
C ILE A 48 8.25 3.92 -5.58
N PHE A 49 7.94 4.84 -4.65
CA PHE A 49 7.80 6.26 -4.98
C PHE A 49 9.07 6.83 -5.64
N LEU A 50 10.25 6.55 -5.08
CA LEU A 50 11.52 6.99 -5.65
C LEU A 50 11.77 6.38 -7.04
N ALA A 51 11.49 5.09 -7.21
CA ALA A 51 11.62 4.40 -8.49
C ALA A 51 10.70 5.00 -9.57
N GLN A 52 9.48 5.39 -9.20
CA GLN A 52 8.58 6.06 -10.12
C GLN A 52 8.97 7.50 -10.44
N LEU A 53 9.62 8.21 -9.50
CA LEU A 53 10.17 9.54 -9.76
C LEU A 53 11.34 9.47 -10.74
N GLU A 54 12.23 8.49 -10.59
CA GLU A 54 13.34 8.26 -11.52
C GLU A 54 12.84 8.00 -12.95
N ASP A 55 11.74 7.26 -13.08
CA ASP A 55 11.10 7.00 -14.37
C ASP A 55 10.05 8.06 -14.77
N ASN A 56 10.19 9.29 -14.27
CA ASN A 56 9.40 10.46 -14.68
C ASN A 56 7.87 10.28 -14.52
N GLY A 57 7.41 9.59 -13.48
CA GLY A 57 5.99 9.35 -13.22
C GLY A 57 5.16 10.61 -12.94
N GLY A 58 5.81 11.73 -12.60
CA GLY A 58 5.19 13.06 -12.45
C GLY A 58 4.11 13.12 -11.37
N ALA A 59 3.04 13.89 -11.61
CA ALA A 59 1.97 14.13 -10.63
C ALA A 59 1.31 12.85 -10.08
N GLY A 60 1.21 11.78 -10.89
CA GLY A 60 0.64 10.50 -10.44
C GLY A 60 1.43 9.80 -9.32
N THR A 61 2.69 10.16 -9.10
CA THR A 61 3.52 9.57 -8.02
C THR A 61 3.24 10.19 -6.65
N TRP A 62 2.71 11.42 -6.59
CA TRP A 62 2.52 12.16 -5.33
C TRP A 62 1.66 11.43 -4.30
N PRO A 63 0.53 10.80 -4.66
CA PRO A 63 -0.29 10.08 -3.70
C PRO A 63 0.45 8.86 -3.12
N ILE A 64 1.44 8.30 -3.83
CA ILE A 64 2.27 7.18 -3.35
C ILE A 64 3.30 7.69 -2.34
N GLY A 65 3.96 8.82 -2.62
CA GLY A 65 4.85 9.48 -1.64
C GLY A 65 4.11 9.92 -0.37
N VAL A 66 2.87 10.42 -0.50
CA VAL A 66 2.01 10.71 0.67
C VAL A 66 1.69 9.43 1.44
N SER A 67 1.34 8.33 0.75
CA SER A 67 1.13 7.04 1.41
C SER A 67 2.38 6.57 2.16
N ALA A 68 3.57 6.70 1.58
CA ALA A 68 4.84 6.36 2.24
C ALA A 68 5.05 7.17 3.52
N THR A 69 4.74 8.46 3.49
CA THR A 69 4.86 9.33 4.66
C THR A 69 3.88 8.91 5.77
N ILE A 70 2.63 8.61 5.40
CA ILE A 70 1.61 8.17 6.35
C ILE A 70 1.94 6.80 6.95
N THR A 71 2.43 5.85 6.15
CA THR A 71 2.78 4.50 6.65
C THR A 71 3.96 4.56 7.61
N ILE A 72 4.99 5.37 7.31
CA ILE A 72 6.11 5.64 8.23
C ILE A 72 5.62 6.32 9.51
N PHE A 73 4.71 7.29 9.40
CA PHE A 73 4.11 7.93 10.57
C PHE A 73 3.32 6.93 11.43
N ILE A 74 2.59 6.01 10.81
CA ILE A 74 1.89 4.93 11.54
C ILE A 74 2.90 3.99 12.22
N ALA A 75 4.03 3.66 11.58
CA ALA A 75 5.08 2.87 12.21
C ALA A 75 5.64 3.57 13.46
N TYR A 76 5.86 4.89 13.38
CA TYR A 76 6.26 5.71 14.53
C TYR A 76 5.20 5.73 15.64
N LEU A 77 3.92 5.89 15.30
CA LEU A 77 2.83 5.81 16.28
C LEU A 77 2.74 4.43 16.93
N ALA A 78 2.89 3.36 16.15
CA ALA A 78 2.91 1.99 16.63
C ALA A 78 4.02 1.77 17.67
N TYR A 79 5.21 2.30 17.39
CA TYR A 79 6.37 2.24 18.28
C TYR A 79 6.14 3.02 19.58
N THR A 80 5.72 4.29 19.49
CA THR A 80 5.49 5.14 20.66
C THR A 80 4.37 4.63 21.57
N LYS A 81 3.35 3.99 21.00
CA LYS A 81 2.24 3.38 21.75
C LYS A 81 2.56 1.97 22.28
N ARG A 82 3.79 1.47 22.09
CA ARG A 82 4.20 0.10 22.44
C ARG A 82 3.15 -0.92 22.00
N ALA A 83 2.79 -0.85 20.72
CA ALA A 83 1.85 -1.77 20.11
C ALA A 83 2.48 -3.18 20.00
N ASP A 84 2.26 -3.90 18.90
CA ASP A 84 2.88 -5.20 18.74
C ASP A 84 4.32 -5.06 18.21
N VAL A 85 5.28 -5.42 19.06
CA VAL A 85 6.74 -5.41 18.80
C VAL A 85 7.27 -6.81 18.44
N THR A 86 6.40 -7.81 18.28
CA THR A 86 6.85 -9.14 17.87
C THR A 86 7.50 -9.05 16.49
N ILE A 87 8.55 -9.84 16.26
CA ILE A 87 9.22 -9.92 14.96
C ILE A 87 9.30 -11.39 14.61
N THR A 88 8.64 -11.76 13.52
CA THR A 88 8.61 -13.14 13.05
C THR A 88 9.73 -13.40 12.03
N ARG A 89 9.94 -14.67 11.68
CA ARG A 89 10.89 -15.02 10.59
C ARG A 89 10.41 -14.52 9.24
N THR A 90 9.09 -14.48 9.03
CA THR A 90 8.48 -13.98 7.79
C THR A 90 8.70 -12.49 7.63
N ASP A 91 8.64 -11.74 8.72
CA ASP A 91 8.97 -10.31 8.74
C ASP A 91 10.41 -10.06 8.27
N TRP A 92 11.37 -10.81 8.81
CA TRP A 92 12.76 -10.73 8.38
C TRP A 92 12.95 -11.09 6.92
N LEU A 93 12.23 -12.10 6.42
CA LEU A 93 12.26 -12.46 5.00
C LEU A 93 11.76 -11.31 4.12
N PHE A 94 10.62 -10.69 4.45
CA PHE A 94 10.09 -9.56 3.70
C PHE A 94 11.02 -8.35 3.75
N PHE A 95 11.56 -8.03 4.93
CA PHE A 95 12.47 -6.90 5.08
C PHE A 95 13.79 -7.11 4.33
N ALA A 96 14.40 -8.29 4.45
CA ALA A 96 15.62 -8.61 3.70
C ALA A 96 15.37 -8.57 2.19
N THR A 97 14.24 -9.12 1.72
CA THR A 97 13.88 -9.08 0.30
C THR A 97 13.63 -7.65 -0.18
N ALA A 98 13.02 -6.79 0.66
CA ALA A 98 12.84 -5.39 0.34
C ALA A 98 14.18 -4.66 0.22
N LEU A 99 15.13 -4.93 1.11
CA LEU A 99 16.48 -4.38 1.03
C LEU A 99 17.26 -4.87 -0.19
N LEU A 100 17.05 -6.11 -0.64
CA LEU A 100 17.65 -6.65 -1.86
C LEU A 100 17.20 -5.92 -3.13
N SER A 101 16.08 -5.18 -3.10
CA SER A 101 15.66 -4.35 -4.22
C SER A 101 16.65 -3.23 -4.55
N LEU A 102 17.39 -2.72 -3.54
CA LEU A 102 18.35 -1.63 -3.71
C LEU A 102 19.60 -2.04 -4.50
N PRO A 103 20.33 -3.13 -4.13
CA PRO A 103 21.42 -3.65 -4.96
C PRO A 103 20.96 -4.03 -6.37
N LEU A 104 19.76 -4.61 -6.50
CA LEU A 104 19.18 -4.96 -7.79
C LEU A 104 19.04 -3.72 -8.67
N TRP A 105 18.39 -2.68 -8.17
CA TRP A 105 18.24 -1.40 -8.88
C TRP A 105 19.60 -0.79 -9.27
N TYR A 106 20.52 -0.74 -8.32
CA TYR A 106 21.85 -0.15 -8.55
C TYR A 106 22.60 -0.87 -9.68
N TRP A 107 22.55 -2.20 -9.73
CA TRP A 107 23.25 -2.97 -10.77
C TRP A 107 22.53 -3.01 -12.10
N THR A 108 21.19 -3.04 -12.12
CA THR A 108 20.43 -3.03 -13.37
C THR A 108 20.42 -1.65 -14.02
N SER A 109 20.65 -0.57 -13.24
CA SER A 109 20.41 0.81 -13.66
C SER A 109 19.00 1.02 -14.22
N ASP A 110 18.07 0.15 -13.81
CA ASP A 110 16.67 0.13 -14.23
C ASP A 110 15.80 -0.10 -12.97
N PRO A 111 14.96 0.88 -12.59
CA PRO A 111 14.09 0.80 -11.42
C PRO A 111 13.03 -0.31 -11.51
N LEU A 112 12.73 -0.84 -12.71
CA LEU A 112 11.67 -1.82 -12.93
C LEU A 112 11.78 -3.04 -12.00
N TRP A 113 12.97 -3.64 -11.91
CA TRP A 113 13.18 -4.84 -11.10
C TRP A 113 12.98 -4.59 -9.61
N ALA A 114 13.33 -3.39 -9.13
CA ALA A 114 13.03 -2.97 -7.78
C ALA A 114 11.52 -2.91 -7.56
N VAL A 115 10.79 -2.24 -8.45
CA VAL A 115 9.32 -2.12 -8.36
C VAL A 115 8.64 -3.48 -8.42
N VAL A 116 9.11 -4.40 -9.28
CA VAL A 116 8.58 -5.78 -9.36
C VAL A 116 8.73 -6.49 -8.01
N LEU A 117 9.94 -6.46 -7.44
CA LEU A 117 10.23 -7.14 -6.18
C LEU A 117 9.43 -6.53 -5.02
N LEU A 118 9.42 -5.20 -4.92
CA LEU A 118 8.71 -4.47 -3.87
C LEU A 118 7.19 -4.68 -3.96
N THR A 119 6.63 -4.65 -5.17
CA THR A 119 5.21 -4.92 -5.40
C THR A 119 4.87 -6.36 -5.00
N ALA A 120 5.73 -7.34 -5.31
CA ALA A 120 5.52 -8.73 -4.89
C ALA A 120 5.54 -8.90 -3.37
N ILE A 121 6.41 -8.18 -2.66
CA ILE A 121 6.43 -8.15 -1.18
C ILE A 121 5.13 -7.57 -0.65
N ASP A 122 4.66 -6.45 -1.20
CA ASP A 122 3.39 -5.85 -0.78
C ASP A 122 2.21 -6.80 -1.02
N VAL A 123 2.16 -7.48 -2.17
CA VAL A 123 1.15 -8.53 -2.46
C VAL A 123 1.20 -9.65 -1.42
N ALA A 124 2.40 -10.16 -1.12
CA ALA A 124 2.56 -11.21 -0.11
C ALA A 124 2.12 -10.73 1.29
N GLY A 125 2.33 -9.44 1.60
CA GLY A 125 1.84 -8.77 2.80
C GLY A 125 0.32 -8.75 2.94
N PHE A 126 -0.45 -8.88 1.85
CA PHE A 126 -1.91 -9.04 1.90
C PHE A 126 -2.37 -10.44 2.30
N GLY A 127 -1.49 -11.45 2.28
CA GLY A 127 -1.82 -12.85 2.59
C GLY A 127 -2.59 -13.04 3.92
N PRO A 128 -2.12 -12.48 5.05
CA PRO A 128 -2.86 -12.52 6.32
C PRO A 128 -4.24 -11.86 6.23
N THR A 129 -4.35 -10.73 5.54
CA THR A 129 -5.62 -10.00 5.35
C THR A 129 -6.60 -10.81 4.52
N VAL A 130 -6.15 -11.47 3.44
CA VAL A 130 -6.96 -12.38 2.63
C VAL A 130 -7.49 -13.53 3.48
N ARG A 131 -6.62 -14.19 4.24
CA ARG A 131 -7.00 -15.29 5.14
C ARG A 131 -8.04 -14.85 6.17
N LYS A 132 -7.80 -13.70 6.83
CA LYS A 132 -8.69 -13.15 7.86
C LYS A 132 -10.04 -12.75 7.27
N ALA A 133 -10.05 -12.03 6.14
CA ALA A 133 -11.27 -11.62 5.45
C ALA A 133 -12.11 -12.82 4.98
N TYR A 134 -11.47 -13.90 4.55
CA TYR A 134 -12.18 -15.11 4.13
C TYR A 134 -12.89 -15.81 5.30
N GLN A 135 -12.21 -15.90 6.46
CA GLN A 135 -12.74 -16.51 7.68
C GLN A 135 -13.77 -15.62 8.38
N PHE A 136 -13.51 -14.32 8.45
CA PHE A 136 -14.33 -13.31 9.13
C PHE A 136 -14.64 -12.13 8.19
N PRO A 137 -15.59 -12.28 7.26
CA PRO A 137 -15.81 -11.32 6.17
C PRO A 137 -16.34 -9.95 6.61
N TYR A 138 -16.81 -9.81 7.85
CA TYR A 138 -17.22 -8.53 8.43
C TYR A 138 -16.09 -7.80 9.18
N SER A 139 -14.91 -8.42 9.33
CA SER A 139 -13.78 -7.82 10.04
C SER A 139 -13.02 -6.76 9.23
N GLU A 140 -13.15 -6.79 7.91
CA GLU A 140 -12.48 -5.86 6.99
C GLU A 140 -13.46 -4.88 6.34
N SER A 141 -12.99 -3.66 6.06
CA SER A 141 -13.81 -2.58 5.53
C SER A 141 -13.89 -2.60 4.00
N LEU A 142 -15.08 -2.87 3.45
CA LEU A 142 -15.31 -2.75 1.99
C LEU A 142 -15.10 -1.33 1.49
N LEU A 143 -15.48 -0.32 2.28
CA LEU A 143 -15.31 1.09 1.94
C LEU A 143 -13.82 1.43 1.78
N PHE A 144 -12.96 0.88 2.64
CA PHE A 144 -11.51 1.10 2.54
C PHE A 144 -10.96 0.61 1.20
N PHE A 145 -11.29 -0.62 0.80
CA PHE A 145 -10.85 -1.16 -0.50
C PHE A 145 -11.47 -0.42 -1.69
N ALA A 146 -12.72 0.05 -1.58
CA ALA A 146 -13.36 0.84 -2.63
C ALA A 146 -12.67 2.19 -2.83
N LEU A 147 -12.34 2.89 -1.74
CA LEU A 147 -11.59 4.14 -1.77
C LEU A 147 -10.20 3.92 -2.39
N PHE A 148 -9.48 2.87 -1.99
CA PHE A 148 -8.17 2.55 -2.57
C PHE A 148 -8.25 2.13 -4.05
N THR A 149 -9.32 1.46 -4.46
CA THR A 149 -9.58 1.17 -5.88
C THR A 149 -9.69 2.46 -6.67
N LEU A 150 -10.56 3.38 -6.24
CA LEU A 150 -10.74 4.68 -6.89
C LEU A 150 -9.43 5.48 -6.90
N ARG A 151 -8.73 5.54 -5.77
CA ARG A 151 -7.42 6.20 -5.64
C ARG A 151 -6.42 5.67 -6.66
N ASN A 152 -6.31 4.35 -6.83
CA ASN A 152 -5.36 3.75 -7.76
C ASN A 152 -5.74 4.01 -9.22
N VAL A 153 -7.03 4.05 -9.58
CA VAL A 153 -7.47 4.52 -10.91
C VAL A 153 -7.00 5.95 -11.15
N LEU A 154 -7.23 6.87 -10.20
CA LEU A 154 -6.85 8.27 -10.32
C LEU A 154 -5.34 8.44 -10.44
N VAL A 155 -4.56 7.69 -9.66
CA VAL A 155 -3.09 7.65 -9.75
C VAL A 155 -2.64 7.28 -11.15
N MET A 156 -3.16 6.20 -11.72
CA MET A 156 -2.77 5.76 -13.07
C MET A 156 -3.13 6.80 -14.14
N LEU A 157 -4.29 7.45 -14.02
CA LEU A 157 -4.70 8.53 -14.94
C LEU A 157 -3.87 9.81 -14.79
N ALA A 158 -3.29 10.03 -13.60
CA ALA A 158 -2.43 11.17 -13.28
C ALA A 158 -0.95 10.94 -13.62
N LEU A 159 -0.53 9.72 -13.98
CA LEU A 159 0.85 9.43 -14.37
C LEU A 159 1.25 10.23 -15.60
N GLU A 160 2.43 10.83 -15.56
CA GLU A 160 2.99 11.60 -16.67
C GLU A 160 3.69 10.73 -17.70
N ASN A 161 4.53 9.81 -17.23
CA ASN A 161 5.09 8.73 -18.02
C ASN A 161 4.35 7.41 -17.73
N LEU A 162 3.79 6.77 -18.75
CA LEU A 162 3.15 5.45 -18.66
C LEU A 162 4.14 4.37 -19.08
N SER A 163 4.89 3.88 -18.11
CA SER A 163 5.83 2.78 -18.25
C SER A 163 5.41 1.61 -17.37
N VAL A 164 6.09 0.47 -17.49
CA VAL A 164 5.87 -0.65 -16.59
C VAL A 164 6.26 -0.26 -15.15
N THR A 165 7.36 0.47 -14.96
CA THR A 165 7.83 0.92 -13.64
C THR A 165 6.80 1.81 -12.93
N THR A 166 6.18 2.74 -13.65
CA THR A 166 5.20 3.68 -13.05
C THR A 166 3.81 3.05 -12.88
N LEU A 167 3.42 2.14 -13.77
CA LEU A 167 2.09 1.55 -13.76
C LEU A 167 1.96 0.33 -12.85
N LEU A 168 3.03 -0.47 -12.70
CA LEU A 168 2.94 -1.81 -12.09
C LEU A 168 2.34 -1.78 -10.68
N PHE A 169 2.91 -0.97 -9.79
CA PHE A 169 2.43 -0.88 -8.41
C PHE A 169 0.96 -0.45 -8.29
N PRO A 170 0.51 0.71 -8.83
CA PRO A 170 -0.88 1.12 -8.70
C PRO A 170 -1.85 0.15 -9.41
N ALA A 171 -1.45 -0.47 -10.52
CA ALA A 171 -2.26 -1.48 -11.21
C ALA A 171 -2.45 -2.75 -10.37
N VAL A 172 -1.37 -3.29 -9.79
CA VAL A 172 -1.44 -4.47 -8.92
C VAL A 172 -2.26 -4.17 -7.67
N MET A 173 -2.08 -3.00 -7.05
CA MET A 173 -2.86 -2.59 -5.89
C MET A 173 -4.34 -2.43 -6.22
N LEU A 174 -4.69 -1.93 -7.41
CA LEU A 174 -6.07 -1.91 -7.89
C LEU A 174 -6.64 -3.32 -7.99
N VAL A 175 -5.92 -4.25 -8.62
CA VAL A 175 -6.36 -5.64 -8.78
C VAL A 175 -6.58 -6.30 -7.42
N ILE A 176 -5.67 -6.13 -6.47
CA ILE A 176 -5.81 -6.64 -5.10
C ILE A 176 -7.05 -6.05 -4.42
N CYS A 177 -7.28 -4.74 -4.53
CA CYS A 177 -8.44 -4.11 -3.90
C CYS A 177 -9.76 -4.66 -4.49
N VAL A 178 -9.85 -4.79 -5.81
CA VAL A 178 -11.01 -5.39 -6.48
C VAL A 178 -11.20 -6.86 -6.07
N PHE A 179 -10.12 -7.62 -5.97
CA PHE A 179 -10.15 -8.99 -5.47
C PHE A 179 -10.67 -9.06 -4.02
N MET A 180 -10.18 -8.19 -3.14
CA MET A 180 -10.64 -8.12 -1.75
C MET A 180 -12.13 -7.77 -1.67
N ILE A 181 -12.60 -6.79 -2.45
CA ILE A 181 -14.02 -6.42 -2.51
C ILE A 181 -14.89 -7.60 -2.94
N THR A 182 -14.52 -8.26 -4.04
CA THR A 182 -15.31 -9.36 -4.60
C THR A 182 -15.34 -10.56 -3.65
N MET A 183 -14.19 -10.93 -3.09
CA MET A 183 -14.08 -12.03 -2.11
C MET A 183 -14.90 -11.74 -0.84
N ILE A 184 -14.76 -10.55 -0.25
CA ILE A 184 -15.51 -10.17 0.95
C ILE A 184 -17.01 -10.15 0.65
N ALA A 185 -17.44 -9.53 -0.45
CA ALA A 185 -18.85 -9.45 -0.83
C ALA A 185 -19.47 -10.84 -1.04
N TYR A 186 -18.75 -11.73 -1.72
CA TYR A 186 -19.15 -13.11 -1.91
C TYR A 186 -19.27 -13.86 -0.57
N ARG A 187 -18.25 -13.78 0.29
CA ARG A 187 -18.25 -14.45 1.60
C ARG A 187 -19.34 -13.93 2.53
N ARG A 188 -19.65 -12.62 2.51
CA ARG A 188 -20.78 -12.06 3.27
C ARG A 188 -22.12 -12.65 2.83
N ARG A 189 -22.33 -12.86 1.53
CA ARG A 189 -23.55 -13.50 1.02
C ARG A 189 -23.65 -14.96 1.45
N VAL A 190 -22.56 -15.71 1.36
CA VAL A 190 -22.53 -17.14 1.72
C VAL A 190 -22.70 -17.38 3.23
N VAL A 191 -22.19 -16.49 4.08
CA VAL A 191 -22.29 -16.64 5.54
C VAL A 191 -23.64 -16.15 6.10
N VAL A 192 -24.34 -15.29 5.36
CA VAL A 192 -25.69 -14.81 5.73
C VAL A 192 -26.81 -15.72 5.20
N ALA A 193 -26.55 -16.44 4.11
CA ALA A 193 -27.44 -17.46 3.56
C ALA A 193 -27.35 -18.78 4.35
#